data_AF-A0A1X2EQV9-F1
#
_entry.id   AF-A0A1X2EQV9-F1
#
_cell.length_a   1.000
_cell.length_b   1.000
_cell.length_c   1.000
_cell.angle_alpha   90.00
_cell.angle_beta   90.00
_cell.angle_gamma   90.00
#
_symmetry.space_group_name_H-M   'P 1'
#
loop_
_entity.id
_entity.type
_entity.pdbx_description
1 polymer ?
#
loop_
_entity_poly.entity_id
_entity_poly.type
_entity_poly.pdbx_seq_one_letter_code
_entity_poly.pdbx_strand_id
1 'polypeptide(L)'
;MTPKLTAGNRLRRDLDAALAAAGKEIGTTLEWDERELDAIGRAAATADRVEELRAVFAAEQAGKARSGHLVRLSAEMRLLDRLVTDLLARLSIGVGPAKSARHVRAARRRWDRAN
;
A
#
# COMPACT_ATOMS: atom_id res chain seq x y z
N MET A 1 20.73 16.62 -3.80
CA MET A 1 20.45 15.18 -4.04
C MET A 1 19.00 14.94 -3.65
N THR A 2 18.11 14.80 -4.62
CA THR A 2 16.68 14.59 -4.36
C THR A 2 16.52 13.21 -3.71
N PRO A 3 15.85 13.07 -2.56
CA PRO A 3 15.70 11.76 -1.91
C PRO A 3 14.96 10.81 -2.87
N LYS A 4 15.50 9.61 -3.05
CA LYS A 4 14.85 8.54 -3.83
C LYS A 4 13.50 8.24 -3.19
N LEU A 5 12.43 8.21 -3.99
CA LEU A 5 11.10 7.85 -3.51
C LEU A 5 11.15 6.42 -2.93
N THR A 6 10.78 6.24 -1.67
CA THR A 6 10.75 4.93 -1.00
C THR A 6 9.72 3.99 -1.65
N ALA A 7 9.85 2.67 -1.48
CA ALA A 7 8.86 1.72 -2.02
C ALA A 7 7.44 2.01 -1.53
N GLY A 8 7.25 2.34 -0.25
CA GLY A 8 5.98 2.69 0.33
C GLY A 8 5.38 3.94 -0.29
N ASN A 9 6.19 4.98 -0.51
CA ASN A 9 5.74 6.19 -1.18
C ASN A 9 5.40 5.96 -2.66
N ARG A 10 6.14 5.08 -3.36
CA ARG A 10 5.78 4.65 -4.72
C ARG A 10 4.45 3.93 -4.73
N LEU A 11 4.27 2.95 -3.84
CA LEU A 11 3.02 2.20 -3.71
C LEU A 11 1.84 3.15 -3.45
N ARG A 12 1.99 4.08 -2.50
CA ARG A 12 0.95 5.07 -2.19
C ARG A 12 0.56 5.89 -3.41
N ARG A 13 1.55 6.44 -4.11
CA ARG A 13 1.34 7.24 -5.32
C ARG A 13 0.62 6.44 -6.40
N ASP A 14 1.01 5.19 -6.62
CA ASP A 14 0.44 4.34 -7.67
C ASP A 14 -1.02 3.98 -7.34
N LEU A 15 -1.35 3.77 -6.06
CA LEU A 15 -2.73 3.56 -5.60
C LEU A 15 -3.58 4.82 -5.73
N ASP A 16 -3.06 5.98 -5.33
CA ASP A 16 -3.77 7.27 -5.47
C ASP A 16 -4.05 7.59 -6.96
N ALA A 17 -3.09 7.28 -7.84
CA ALA A 17 -3.28 7.41 -9.29
C ALA A 17 -4.37 6.46 -9.82
N ALA A 18 -4.40 5.22 -9.34
CA ALA A 18 -5.44 4.25 -9.71
C ALA A 18 -6.83 4.68 -9.25
N LEU A 19 -6.96 5.22 -8.03
CA LEU A 19 -8.23 5.75 -7.53
C LEU A 19 -8.72 6.96 -8.35
N ALA A 20 -7.81 7.87 -8.69
CA ALA A 20 -8.14 9.02 -9.51
C ALA A 20 -8.57 8.62 -10.93
N ALA A 21 -7.92 7.62 -11.53
CA ALA A 21 -8.32 7.07 -12.83
C ALA A 21 -9.72 6.45 -12.77
N ALA A 22 -9.99 5.61 -11.76
CA ALA A 22 -11.31 5.02 -11.57
C ALA A 22 -12.42 6.07 -11.35
N GLY A 23 -12.12 7.16 -10.64
CA GLY A 23 -13.04 8.28 -10.47
C GLY A 23 -13.37 8.98 -11.80
N LYS A 24 -12.36 9.22 -12.64
CA LYS A 24 -12.56 9.80 -13.98
C LYS A 24 -13.46 8.93 -14.86
N GLU A 25 -13.30 7.61 -14.82
CA GLU A 25 -14.11 6.68 -15.61
C GLU A 25 -15.62 6.75 -15.28
N ILE A 26 -15.97 7.02 -14.01
CA ILE A 26 -17.36 7.10 -13.56
C ILE A 26 -17.88 8.53 -13.39
N GLY A 27 -17.07 9.53 -13.78
CA GLY A 27 -17.43 10.94 -13.67
C GLY A 27 -17.59 11.45 -12.24
N THR A 28 -16.93 10.84 -11.26
CA THR A 28 -16.99 11.28 -9.85
C THR A 28 -15.60 11.30 -9.20
N THR A 29 -15.40 12.16 -8.22
CA THR A 29 -14.18 12.09 -7.40
C THR A 29 -14.33 10.97 -6.37
N LEU A 30 -13.38 10.05 -6.35
CA LEU A 30 -13.32 8.97 -5.38
C LEU A 30 -12.29 9.31 -4.30
N GLU A 31 -12.59 8.90 -3.08
CA GLU A 31 -11.72 9.05 -1.91
C GLU A 31 -11.55 7.70 -1.21
N TRP A 32 -10.38 7.53 -0.57
CA TRP A 32 -10.13 6.44 0.35
C TRP A 32 -10.87 6.68 1.66
N ASP A 33 -11.54 5.65 2.16
CA ASP A 33 -12.05 5.69 3.53
C ASP A 33 -10.94 5.42 4.57
N GLU A 34 -11.23 5.60 5.86
CA GLU A 34 -10.25 5.43 6.94
C GLU A 34 -9.68 4.01 7.02
N ARG A 35 -10.48 3.00 6.67
CA ARG A 35 -10.05 1.59 6.67
C ARG A 35 -9.09 1.34 5.51
N GLU A 36 -9.39 1.89 4.35
CA GLU A 36 -8.53 1.86 3.16
C GLU A 36 -7.23 2.61 3.44
N LEU A 37 -7.28 3.77 4.08
CA LEU A 37 -6.10 4.55 4.47
C LEU A 37 -5.20 3.78 5.45
N ASP A 38 -5.75 3.13 6.48
CA ASP A 38 -4.97 2.28 7.40
C ASP A 38 -4.31 1.10 6.66
N ALA A 39 -5.07 0.41 5.79
CA ALA A 39 -4.52 -0.68 4.98
C ALA A 39 -3.39 -0.21 4.05
N ILE A 40 -3.56 0.93 3.40
CA ILE A 40 -2.53 1.54 2.53
C ILE A 40 -1.30 1.94 3.35
N GLY A 41 -1.49 2.57 4.51
CA GLY A 41 -0.38 2.96 5.39
C GLY A 41 0.45 1.75 5.84
N ARG A 42 -0.22 0.66 6.25
CA ARG A 42 0.45 -0.60 6.61
C ARG A 42 1.15 -1.23 5.41
N ALA A 43 0.53 -1.24 4.23
CA ALA A 43 1.12 -1.81 3.03
C ALA A 43 2.37 -1.02 2.60
N ALA A 44 2.32 0.31 2.69
CA ALA A 44 3.46 1.18 2.40
C ALA A 44 4.62 0.94 3.36
N ALA A 45 4.38 0.92 4.67
CA ALA A 45 5.41 0.63 5.66
C ALA A 45 6.00 -0.77 5.49
N THR A 46 5.17 -1.76 5.12
CA THR A 46 5.62 -3.13 4.82
C THR A 46 6.51 -3.16 3.58
N ALA A 47 6.15 -2.42 2.53
CA ALA A 47 6.95 -2.32 1.30
C ALA A 47 8.32 -1.67 1.55
N ASP A 48 8.38 -0.64 2.40
CA ASP A 48 9.64 -0.03 2.83
C ASP A 48 10.53 -1.04 3.59
N ARG A 49 9.94 -1.79 4.52
CA ARG A 49 10.67 -2.84 5.25
C ARG A 49 11.20 -3.94 4.33
N VAL A 50 10.47 -4.29 3.26
CA VAL A 50 10.97 -5.25 2.26
C VAL A 50 12.20 -4.70 1.53
N GLU A 51 12.22 -3.41 1.15
CA GLU A 51 13.41 -2.81 0.55
C GLU A 51 14.61 -2.81 1.49
N GLU A 52 14.40 -2.51 2.78
CA GLU A 52 15.44 -2.59 3.81
C GLU A 52 16.02 -4.01 3.90
N LEU A 53 15.15 -5.04 3.96
CA LEU A 53 15.58 -6.43 4.03
C LEU A 53 16.28 -6.91 2.75
N ARG A 54 15.85 -6.43 1.58
CA ARG A 54 16.56 -6.69 0.31
C ARG A 54 17.97 -6.13 0.32
N ALA A 55 18.16 -4.93 0.88
CA ALA A 55 19.50 -4.34 1.05
C ALA A 55 20.36 -5.16 2.03
N VAL A 56 19.80 -5.59 3.15
CA VAL A 56 20.50 -6.46 4.12
C VAL A 56 20.84 -7.82 3.52
N PHE A 57 19.93 -8.41 2.76
CA PHE A 57 20.15 -9.67 2.04
C PHE A 57 21.31 -9.55 1.05
N ALA A 58 21.31 -8.49 0.23
CA ALA A 58 22.40 -8.24 -0.72
C ALA A 58 23.75 -8.04 -0.01
N ALA A 59 23.77 -7.31 1.11
CA ALA A 59 24.98 -7.13 1.91
C ALA A 59 25.49 -8.45 2.53
N GLU A 60 24.60 -9.29 3.07
CA GLU A 60 24.98 -10.60 3.59
C GLU A 60 25.50 -11.52 2.48
N GLN A 61 24.86 -11.50 1.31
CA GLN A 61 25.25 -12.29 0.15
C GLN A 61 26.62 -11.88 -0.39
N ALA A 62 26.94 -10.59 -0.40
CA ALA A 62 28.25 -10.07 -0.81
C ALA A 62 29.35 -10.30 0.25
N GLY A 63 28.97 -10.48 1.52
CA GLY A 63 29.88 -10.68 2.63
C GLY A 63 30.18 -12.17 2.89
N LYS A 64 29.83 -12.64 4.10
CA LYS A 64 30.09 -14.02 4.53
C LYS A 64 29.15 -15.05 3.89
N ALA A 65 28.09 -14.59 3.22
CA ALA A 65 27.09 -15.42 2.56
C ALA A 65 26.56 -16.55 3.47
N ARG A 66 26.29 -16.24 4.74
CA ARG A 66 25.86 -17.26 5.71
C ARG A 66 24.49 -17.79 5.30
N SER A 67 24.46 -19.03 4.82
CA SER A 67 23.25 -19.67 4.27
C SER A 67 22.05 -19.59 5.21
N GLY A 68 22.24 -19.84 6.50
CA GLY A 68 21.18 -19.72 7.51
C GLY A 68 20.59 -18.31 7.64
N HIS A 69 21.40 -17.26 7.45
CA HIS A 69 20.91 -15.88 7.46
C HIS A 69 20.16 -15.55 6.18
N LEU A 70 20.73 -15.93 5.03
CA LEU A 70 20.12 -15.71 3.72
C LEU A 70 18.74 -16.39 3.65
N VAL A 71 18.61 -17.63 4.11
CA VAL A 71 17.32 -18.35 4.15
C VAL A 71 16.29 -17.62 5.02
N ARG A 72 16.68 -17.14 6.21
CA ARG A 72 15.78 -16.39 7.11
C ARG A 72 15.31 -15.08 6.49
N LEU A 73 16.24 -14.31 5.92
CA LEU A 73 15.92 -13.06 5.22
C LEU A 73 15.00 -13.31 4.02
N SER A 74 15.27 -14.35 3.21
CA SER A 74 14.38 -14.73 2.10
C SER A 74 12.99 -15.15 2.57
N ALA A 75 12.88 -15.87 3.69
CA ALA A 75 11.60 -16.25 4.25
C ALA A 75 10.80 -15.02 4.70
N GLU A 76 11.44 -14.09 5.41
CA GLU A 76 10.81 -12.86 5.87
C GLU A 76 10.34 -11.99 4.70
N MET A 77 11.18 -11.80 3.67
CA MET A 77 10.79 -11.02 2.48
C MET A 77 9.53 -11.60 1.82
N ARG A 78 9.41 -12.93 1.69
CA ARG A 78 8.20 -13.56 1.11
C ARG A 78 6.96 -13.37 1.98
N LEU A 79 7.10 -13.38 3.31
CA LEU A 79 6.00 -13.15 4.23
C LEU A 79 5.49 -11.70 4.13
N LEU A 80 6.41 -10.74 4.06
CA LEU A 80 6.07 -9.33 3.90
C LEU A 80 5.48 -9.04 2.52
N ASP A 81 6.03 -9.61 1.44
CA ASP A 81 5.47 -9.50 0.10
C ASP A 81 4.03 -10.03 0.07
N ARG A 82 3.76 -11.18 0.72
CA ARG A 82 2.40 -11.71 0.89
C ARG A 82 1.51 -10.76 1.70
N LEU A 83 2.01 -10.21 2.81
CA LEU A 83 1.25 -9.26 3.63
C LEU A 83 0.85 -8.01 2.84
N VAL A 84 1.74 -7.50 1.98
CA VAL A 84 1.40 -6.40 1.06
C VAL A 84 0.24 -6.82 0.17
N THR A 85 0.31 -7.97 -0.51
CA THR A 85 -0.80 -8.48 -1.34
C THR A 85 -2.11 -8.60 -0.55
N ASP A 86 -2.06 -9.18 0.65
CA ASP A 86 -3.24 -9.38 1.50
C ASP A 86 -3.87 -8.05 1.97
N LEU A 87 -3.06 -7.02 2.21
CA LEU A 87 -3.53 -5.67 2.54
C LEU A 87 -4.16 -4.98 1.33
N LEU A 88 -3.53 -5.09 0.16
CA LEU A 88 -4.04 -4.50 -1.09
C LEU A 88 -5.35 -5.16 -1.53
N ALA A 89 -5.53 -6.45 -1.29
CA ALA A 89 -6.77 -7.18 -1.57
C ALA A 89 -7.99 -6.65 -0.79
N ARG A 90 -7.77 -5.84 0.26
CA ARG A 90 -8.85 -5.20 1.07
C ARG A 90 -9.32 -3.87 0.49
N LEU A 91 -8.64 -3.35 -0.53
CA LEU A 91 -8.96 -2.07 -1.17
C LEU A 91 -10.04 -2.27 -2.23
N SER A 92 -10.89 -1.27 -2.40
CA SER A 92 -11.90 -1.25 -3.47
C SER A 92 -11.60 -0.11 -4.43
N ILE A 93 -10.90 -0.43 -5.52
CA ILE A 93 -10.60 0.51 -6.61
C ILE A 93 -11.65 0.30 -7.71
N GLY A 94 -12.50 1.30 -7.95
CA GLY A 94 -13.56 1.24 -8.97
C GLY A 94 -14.91 0.72 -8.47
N VAL A 95 -15.75 0.28 -9.42
CA VAL A 95 -17.18 -0.07 -9.21
C VAL A 95 -17.41 -1.56 -8.94
N GLY A 96 -16.52 -2.21 -8.18
CA GLY A 96 -16.86 -3.48 -7.51
C GLY A 96 -18.04 -3.27 -6.55
N PRO A 97 -18.74 -4.34 -6.08
CA PRO A 97 -20.10 -4.28 -5.51
C PRO A 97 -20.29 -3.00 -4.73
N ALA A 98 -21.03 -2.07 -5.38
CA ALA A 98 -20.88 -0.63 -5.23
C ALA A 98 -20.42 -0.26 -3.83
N LYS A 99 -19.32 0.51 -3.68
CA LYS A 99 -18.98 1.21 -2.43
C LYS A 99 -20.29 1.72 -1.87
N SER A 100 -20.83 1.02 -0.86
CA SER A 100 -22.28 1.09 -0.62
C SER A 100 -22.66 2.54 -0.40
N ALA A 101 -23.89 2.94 -0.75
CA ALA A 101 -24.35 4.31 -0.49
C ALA A 101 -24.12 4.73 0.98
N ARG A 102 -23.93 3.79 1.91
CA ARG A 102 -23.47 4.01 3.29
C ARG A 102 -22.05 4.58 3.39
N HIS A 103 -21.07 4.09 2.62
CA HIS A 103 -19.70 4.62 2.59
C HIS A 103 -19.66 6.03 1.98
N VAL A 104 -20.38 6.25 0.87
CA VAL A 104 -20.52 7.59 0.26
C VAL A 104 -21.21 8.58 1.23
N ARG A 105 -22.23 8.13 1.97
CA ARG A 105 -22.92 8.96 2.98
C ARG A 105 -22.08 9.25 4.22
N ALA A 106 -21.24 8.31 4.66
CA ALA A 106 -20.33 8.52 5.79
C ALA A 106 -19.29 9.59 5.47
N ALA A 107 -18.77 9.60 4.24
CA ALA A 107 -17.93 10.68 3.72
C ALA A 107 -18.70 12.02 3.68
N ARG A 108 -19.88 12.07 3.06
CA ARG A 108 -20.69 13.30 2.96
C ARG A 108 -21.10 13.91 4.32
N ARG A 109 -21.55 13.09 5.28
CA ARG A 109 -21.95 13.54 6.64
C ARG A 109 -20.81 14.12 7.48
N ARG A 110 -19.55 13.96 7.04
CA ARG A 110 -18.38 14.55 7.71
C ARG A 110 -18.15 15.99 7.24
N TRP A 111 -18.42 16.28 5.98
CA TRP A 111 -18.30 17.63 5.40
C TRP A 111 -19.49 18.52 5.77
N ASP A 112 -20.70 17.97 5.88
CA ASP A 112 -21.90 18.70 6.34
C ASP A 112 -21.82 19.16 7.81
N ARG A 113 -20.81 18.71 8.58
CA ARG A 113 -20.56 19.14 9.97
C ARG A 113 -19.42 20.15 10.13
N ALA A 114 -18.79 20.54 9.02
CA ALA A 114 -17.70 21.51 8.99
C ALA A 114 -18.09 22.87 8.36
N ASN A 115 -19.38 23.06 8.05
CA ASN A 115 -20.02 24.35 7.81
C ASN A 115 -20.95 24.69 8.98
#